data_AF-A0A820VM99-F1
#
_entry.id   AF-A0A820VM99-F1
#
_cell.length_a   1.000
_cell.length_b   1.000
_cell.length_c   1.000
_cell.angle_alpha   90.00
_cell.angle_beta   90.00
_cell.angle_gamma   90.00
#
_symmetry.space_group_name_H-M   'P 1'
#
loop_
_entity.id
_entity.type
_entity.pdbx_description
1 polymer ?
#
loop_
_entity_poly.entity_id
_entity_poly.type
_entity_poly.pdbx_seq_one_letter_code
_entity_poly.pdbx_strand_id
1 'polypeptide(L)'
;MSDIPQQQQQQQQQQQNSYQKNTRRTLPKFKTDNSPGATPRKVTLFRNGDRYFAGKQYAIRPQNYTSIRQLLQELSSAVDLPYGVRRLFTPTKGSEITNVNIIKDGASYVCASFEPFQRLEYTAIGLPRVTFSLDQRKLLV
;
A
#
# COMPACT_ATOMS: atom_id res chain seq x y z
N MET A 1 47.50 -29.16 -22.30
CA MET A 1 46.27 -28.72 -22.99
C MET A 1 45.09 -29.03 -22.07
N SER A 2 44.81 -28.20 -21.05
CA SER A 2 43.85 -27.06 -21.11
C SER A 2 42.40 -27.52 -21.34
N ASP A 3 41.39 -27.30 -20.51
CA ASP A 3 41.21 -26.52 -19.28
C ASP A 3 39.83 -26.86 -18.67
N ILE A 4 39.70 -26.68 -17.36
CA ILE A 4 38.46 -26.66 -16.54
C ILE A 4 37.65 -25.41 -16.99
N PRO A 5 36.28 -25.36 -17.07
CA PRO A 5 35.47 -25.35 -15.85
C PRO A 5 33.94 -25.65 -15.97
N GLN A 6 33.49 -26.89 -15.78
CA GLN A 6 32.06 -27.12 -15.46
C GLN A 6 31.67 -26.65 -14.04
N GLN A 7 32.64 -26.56 -13.12
CA GLN A 7 32.38 -26.03 -11.76
C GLN A 7 32.04 -24.53 -11.74
N GLN A 8 32.55 -23.75 -12.68
CA GLN A 8 32.28 -22.31 -12.71
C GLN A 8 30.86 -22.00 -13.21
N GLN A 9 30.32 -22.85 -14.09
CA GLN A 9 28.93 -22.74 -14.55
C GLN A 9 27.94 -23.14 -13.46
N GLN A 10 28.31 -24.08 -12.58
CA GLN A 10 27.50 -24.48 -11.44
C GLN A 10 27.51 -23.42 -10.31
N GLN A 11 28.64 -22.72 -10.10
CA GLN A 11 28.70 -21.55 -9.20
C GLN A 11 27.87 -20.36 -9.71
N GLN A 12 27.80 -20.12 -11.02
CA GLN A 12 26.93 -19.09 -11.58
C GLN A 12 25.44 -19.42 -11.41
N GLN A 13 25.03 -20.69 -11.53
CA GLN A 13 23.67 -21.11 -11.25
C GLN A 13 23.30 -20.99 -9.76
N GLN A 14 24.27 -21.20 -8.85
CA GLN A 14 24.05 -20.95 -7.42
C GLN A 14 23.87 -19.46 -7.09
N GLN A 15 24.58 -18.56 -7.78
CA GLN A 15 24.34 -17.12 -7.65
C GLN A 15 22.95 -16.72 -8.16
N GLN A 16 22.48 -17.25 -9.30
CA GLN A 16 21.13 -16.93 -9.81
C GLN A 16 20.01 -17.36 -8.85
N ASN A 17 20.10 -18.55 -8.26
CA ASN A 17 19.13 -19.03 -7.27
C ASN A 17 19.12 -18.23 -5.96
N SER A 18 20.20 -17.49 -5.64
CA SER A 18 20.25 -16.64 -4.45
C SER A 18 19.39 -15.37 -4.58
N TYR A 19 19.13 -14.88 -5.80
CA TYR A 19 18.32 -13.68 -6.01
C TYR A 19 16.81 -13.91 -5.84
N GLN A 20 16.35 -15.17 -5.93
CA GLN A 20 14.92 -15.49 -5.88
C GLN A 20 14.43 -15.98 -4.51
N LYS A 21 15.29 -16.11 -3.49
CA LYS A 21 14.93 -16.73 -2.20
C LYS A 21 14.51 -15.77 -1.07
N ASN A 22 14.26 -14.49 -1.34
CA ASN A 22 14.05 -13.49 -0.28
C ASN A 22 12.71 -12.71 -0.31
N THR A 23 11.65 -13.30 -0.88
CA THR A 23 10.30 -12.68 -0.86
C THR A 23 9.25 -13.47 -0.08
N ARG A 24 9.68 -14.26 0.91
CA ARG A 24 8.84 -14.51 2.09
C ARG A 24 9.18 -13.51 3.19
N ARG A 25 9.03 -12.20 2.90
CA ARG A 25 8.70 -11.26 3.96
C ARG A 25 7.31 -11.67 4.42
N THR A 26 7.28 -12.53 5.43
CA THR A 26 6.11 -12.73 6.27
C THR A 26 5.54 -11.36 6.53
N LEU A 27 4.27 -11.15 6.16
CA LEU A 27 3.52 -9.97 6.54
C LEU A 27 3.85 -9.70 8.02
N PRO A 28 4.25 -8.47 8.41
CA PRO A 28 4.41 -8.16 9.83
C PRO A 28 3.13 -8.64 10.50
N LYS A 29 3.27 -9.65 11.37
CA LYS A 29 2.14 -10.15 12.15
C LYS A 29 1.61 -8.93 12.87
N PHE A 30 0.45 -8.44 12.45
CA PHE A 30 -0.31 -7.49 13.25
C PHE A 30 -0.33 -8.12 14.63
N LYS A 31 0.31 -7.47 15.61
CA LYS A 31 0.13 -7.86 16.99
C LYS A 31 -1.35 -7.61 17.26
N THR A 32 -2.18 -8.62 17.05
CA THR A 32 -3.58 -8.63 17.46
C THR A 32 -3.59 -8.80 18.97
N ASP A 33 -3.02 -7.83 19.68
CA ASP A 33 -3.41 -7.63 21.05
C ASP A 33 -4.84 -7.07 20.95
N ASN A 34 -5.82 -7.92 21.24
CA ASN A 34 -7.20 -7.52 21.43
C ASN A 34 -7.30 -6.75 22.75
N SER A 35 -6.57 -5.65 22.89
CA SER A 35 -6.71 -4.73 24.01
C SER A 35 -8.13 -4.17 23.96
N PRO A 36 -8.97 -4.43 24.96
CA PRO A 36 -10.36 -3.98 24.96
C PRO A 36 -10.37 -2.48 25.19
N GLY A 37 -10.55 -1.67 24.14
CA GLY A 37 -10.76 -0.22 24.32
C GLY A 37 -10.52 0.68 23.12
N ALA A 38 -9.80 0.25 22.07
CA ALA A 38 -9.52 1.11 20.92
C ALA A 38 -9.97 0.49 19.60
N THR A 39 -10.97 1.12 18.97
CA THR A 39 -11.41 0.78 17.63
C THR A 39 -10.29 1.11 16.63
N PRO A 40 -9.84 0.15 15.80
CA PRO A 40 -8.89 0.44 14.75
C PRO A 40 -9.54 1.33 13.69
N ARG A 41 -8.79 2.32 13.20
CA ARG A 41 -9.19 3.21 12.11
C ARG A 41 -8.97 2.50 10.78
N LYS A 42 -10.03 2.08 10.12
CA LYS A 42 -10.01 1.50 8.77
C LYS A 42 -9.79 2.61 7.76
N VAL A 43 -8.73 2.50 6.98
CA VAL A 43 -8.38 3.48 5.95
C VAL A 43 -8.10 2.79 4.63
N THR A 44 -8.27 3.51 3.52
CA THR A 44 -7.88 3.03 2.19
C THR A 44 -6.61 3.73 1.76
N LEU A 45 -5.56 2.97 1.47
CA LEU A 45 -4.25 3.47 1.06
C LEU A 45 -4.10 3.34 -0.46
N PHE A 46 -3.69 4.41 -1.12
CA PHE A 46 -3.40 4.44 -2.56
C PHE A 46 -1.91 4.67 -2.79
N ARG A 47 -1.39 4.24 -3.93
CA ARG A 47 -0.01 4.55 -4.36
C ARG A 47 -0.03 5.85 -5.16
N ASN A 48 0.85 6.78 -4.79
CA ASN A 48 0.97 8.05 -5.51
C ASN A 48 1.33 7.82 -6.98
N GLY A 49 0.57 8.42 -7.89
CA GLY A 49 0.77 8.29 -9.34
C GLY A 49 0.30 6.98 -9.97
N ASP A 50 -0.28 6.05 -9.19
CA ASP A 50 -0.76 4.77 -9.71
C ASP A 50 -2.28 4.79 -9.96
N ARG A 51 -2.66 4.93 -11.23
CA ARG A 51 -4.06 4.92 -11.67
C ARG A 51 -4.68 3.52 -11.80
N TYR A 52 -3.88 2.46 -11.67
CA TYR A 52 -4.35 1.08 -11.82
C TYR A 52 -4.51 0.38 -10.47
N PHE A 53 -4.00 0.99 -9.40
CA PHE A 53 -4.14 0.48 -8.05
C PHE A 53 -5.46 0.93 -7.42
N ALA A 54 -6.38 -0.03 -7.23
CA ALA A 54 -7.69 0.18 -6.61
C ALA A 54 -7.65 0.62 -5.14
N GLY A 55 -6.46 0.69 -4.53
CA GLY A 55 -6.27 0.98 -3.11
C GLY A 55 -6.24 -0.29 -2.26
N LYS A 56 -5.58 -0.20 -1.11
CA LYS A 56 -5.47 -1.28 -0.13
C LYS A 56 -6.08 -0.85 1.19
N GLN A 57 -7.03 -1.62 1.69
CA GLN A 57 -7.60 -1.39 3.01
C GLN A 57 -6.57 -1.73 4.10
N TYR A 58 -6.45 -0.84 5.08
CA TYR A 58 -5.52 -0.98 6.18
C TYR A 58 -6.15 -0.50 7.49
N ALA A 59 -5.86 -1.18 8.59
CA ALA A 59 -6.42 -0.87 9.89
C ALA A 59 -5.34 -0.26 10.80
N ILE A 60 -5.45 1.04 11.10
CA ILE A 60 -4.48 1.78 11.90
C ILE A 60 -4.99 1.89 13.34
N ARG A 61 -4.20 1.40 14.29
CA ARG A 61 -4.46 1.62 15.72
C ARG A 61 -3.66 2.82 16.21
N PRO A 62 -4.25 4.02 16.35
CA PRO A 62 -3.49 5.23 16.69
C PRO A 62 -2.72 5.11 18.01
N GLN A 63 -3.19 4.29 18.95
CA GLN A 63 -2.52 4.04 20.24
C GLN A 63 -1.18 3.28 20.10
N ASN A 64 -0.97 2.53 19.01
CA ASN A 64 0.27 1.78 18.79
C ASN A 64 1.41 2.65 18.22
N TYR A 65 1.11 3.88 17.78
CA TYR A 65 2.10 4.74 17.15
C TYR A 65 2.24 6.04 17.93
N THR A 66 3.43 6.28 18.48
CA THR A 66 3.77 7.53 19.16
C THR A 66 4.06 8.65 18.15
N SER A 67 4.48 8.30 16.94
CA SER A 67 4.86 9.26 15.90
C SER A 67 4.43 8.80 14.51
N ILE A 68 4.18 9.77 13.62
CA ILE A 68 3.81 9.49 12.24
C ILE A 68 4.86 8.64 11.51
N ARG A 69 6.16 8.82 11.82
CA ARG A 69 7.25 8.05 11.20
C ARG A 69 7.12 6.54 11.44
N GLN A 70 6.69 6.12 12.63
CA GLN A 70 6.48 4.71 12.94
C GLN A 70 5.34 4.13 12.08
N LEU A 71 4.25 4.88 11.94
CA LEU A 71 3.16 4.50 11.06
C LEU A 71 3.65 4.38 9.61
N LEU A 72 4.36 5.38 9.09
CA LEU A 72 4.87 5.37 7.70
C LEU A 72 5.79 4.16 7.42
N GLN A 73 6.63 3.78 8.38
CA GLN A 73 7.47 2.59 8.26
C GLN A 73 6.66 1.30 8.18
N GLU A 74 5.59 1.19 8.97
CA GLU A 74 4.70 0.03 8.91
C GLU A 74 3.90 0.01 7.59
N LEU A 75 3.40 1.17 7.15
CA LEU A 75 2.73 1.32 5.86
C LEU A 75 3.64 0.97 4.68
N SER A 76 4.95 1.20 4.80
CA SER A 76 5.96 0.78 3.80
C SER A 76 6.04 -0.73 3.61
N SER A 77 5.63 -1.51 4.61
CA SER A 77 5.53 -2.97 4.51
C SER A 77 4.18 -3.41 3.96
N ALA A 78 3.16 -2.55 4.05
CA ALA A 78 1.82 -2.82 3.55
C ALA A 78 1.65 -2.41 2.07
N VAL A 79 2.30 -1.33 1.65
CA VAL A 79 2.21 -0.76 0.30
C VAL A 79 3.57 -0.88 -0.38
N ASP A 80 3.61 -1.66 -1.47
CA ASP A 80 4.81 -1.86 -2.26
C ASP A 80 5.10 -0.60 -3.10
N LEU A 81 5.92 0.29 -2.54
CA LEU A 81 6.56 1.41 -3.21
C LEU A 81 8.07 1.16 -3.28
N PRO A 82 8.75 1.59 -4.36
CA PRO A 82 10.18 1.31 -4.57
C PRO A 82 11.07 1.82 -3.42
N TYR A 83 10.70 2.93 -2.78
CA TYR A 83 11.43 3.51 -1.64
C TYR A 83 10.66 3.45 -0.30
N GLY A 84 9.56 2.70 -0.29
CA GLY A 84 8.59 2.67 0.80
C GLY A 84 7.77 3.95 0.92
N VAL A 85 6.87 3.97 1.90
CA VAL A 85 6.05 5.14 2.24
C VAL A 85 6.88 6.11 3.08
N ARG A 86 7.15 7.30 2.54
CA ARG A 86 7.88 8.38 3.22
C ARG A 86 6.98 9.53 3.63
N ARG A 87 5.91 9.73 2.86
CA ARG A 87 4.89 10.75 3.11
C ARG A 87 3.51 10.17 2.86
N LEU A 88 2.54 10.73 3.57
CA LEU A 88 1.14 10.35 3.42
C LEU A 88 0.36 11.61 3.11
N PHE A 89 -0.43 11.59 2.04
CA PHE A 89 -1.21 12.72 1.57
C PHE A 89 -2.70 12.41 1.59
N THR A 90 -3.52 13.45 1.66
CA THR A 90 -4.95 13.33 1.39
C THR A 90 -5.20 13.27 -0.12
N PRO A 91 -6.05 12.36 -0.63
CA PRO A 91 -6.32 12.23 -2.06
C PRO A 91 -6.99 13.49 -2.64
N THR A 92 -7.83 14.17 -1.86
CA THR A 92 -8.60 15.34 -2.32
C THR A 92 -7.78 16.63 -2.32
N LYS A 93 -7.07 16.91 -1.21
CA LYS A 93 -6.38 18.20 -1.01
C LYS A 93 -4.87 18.12 -1.26
N GLY A 94 -4.29 16.93 -1.35
CA GLY A 94 -2.83 16.76 -1.40
C GLY A 94 -2.12 17.23 -0.13
N SER A 95 -2.86 17.44 0.97
CA SER A 95 -2.28 17.87 2.24
C SER A 95 -1.54 16.72 2.90
N GLU A 96 -0.32 16.99 3.38
CA GLU A 96 0.50 16.02 4.08
C GLU A 96 -0.04 15.72 5.49
N ILE A 97 -0.04 14.44 5.84
CA ILE A 97 -0.42 13.95 7.16
C ILE A 97 0.84 13.92 8.02
N THR A 98 0.94 14.86 8.96
CA THR A 98 2.08 14.96 9.89
C THR A 98 1.85 14.24 11.21
N ASN A 99 0.60 13.85 11.51
CA ASN A 99 0.20 13.29 12.80
C ASN A 99 -0.72 12.08 12.62
N VAL A 100 -0.68 11.16 13.58
CA VAL A 100 -1.57 9.99 13.58
C VAL A 100 -2.99 10.38 13.99
N ASN A 101 -3.13 11.42 14.84
CA ASN A 101 -4.42 11.88 15.35
C ASN A 101 -5.36 12.40 14.26
N ILE A 102 -4.82 13.01 13.20
CA ILE A 102 -5.61 13.55 12.07
C ILE A 102 -6.10 12.46 11.10
N ILE A 103 -5.64 11.21 11.26
CA ILE A 103 -6.12 10.08 10.47
C ILE A 103 -7.54 9.74 10.90
N LYS A 104 -8.47 9.66 9.96
CA LYS A 104 -9.89 9.37 10.25
C LYS A 104 -10.23 7.95 9.83
N ASP A 105 -11.15 7.34 10.56
CA ASP A 105 -11.78 6.08 10.16
C ASP A 105 -12.61 6.30 8.89
N GLY A 106 -12.59 5.33 7.98
CA GLY A 106 -13.24 5.38 6.67
C GLY A 106 -12.58 6.31 5.64
N ALA A 107 -11.47 6.98 5.99
CA ALA A 107 -10.82 7.92 5.10
C ALA A 107 -9.82 7.25 4.15
N SER A 108 -9.59 7.91 3.03
CA SER A 108 -8.60 7.50 2.03
C SER A 108 -7.35 8.35 2.11
N TYR A 109 -6.18 7.73 1.88
CA TYR A 109 -4.87 8.37 1.92
C TYR A 109 -4.00 7.89 0.78
N VAL A 110 -3.10 8.75 0.33
CA VAL A 110 -2.14 8.47 -0.75
C VAL A 110 -0.75 8.34 -0.14
N CYS A 111 -0.17 7.17 -0.28
CA CYS A 111 1.19 6.87 0.10
C CYS A 111 2.15 7.34 -1.00
N ALA A 112 3.11 8.18 -0.62
CA ALA A 112 4.15 8.67 -1.50
C ALA A 112 5.53 8.33 -0.93
N SER A 113 6.49 8.10 -1.82
CA SER A 113 7.90 8.08 -1.48
C SER A 113 8.45 9.52 -1.44
N PHE A 114 9.51 9.81 -2.19
CA PHE A 114 10.08 11.15 -2.34
C PHE A 114 9.47 11.93 -3.50
N GLU A 115 8.62 11.29 -4.30
CA GLU A 115 8.01 11.91 -5.46
C GLU A 115 7.00 13.01 -5.06
N PRO A 116 6.76 14.00 -5.93
CA PRO A 116 5.71 14.99 -5.72
C PRO A 116 4.33 14.32 -5.75
N PHE A 117 3.37 14.89 -5.02
CA PHE A 117 1.99 14.41 -5.04
C PHE A 117 1.41 14.55 -6.46
N GLN A 118 0.96 13.43 -7.04
CA GLN A 118 0.21 13.44 -8.28
C GLN A 118 -1.27 13.50 -7.97
N ARG A 119 -1.97 14.50 -8.50
CA ARG A 119 -3.42 14.60 -8.35
C ARG A 119 -4.08 13.64 -9.32
N LEU A 120 -4.68 12.58 -8.79
CA LEU A 120 -5.49 11.61 -9.54
C LEU A 120 -6.81 11.41 -8.81
N GLU A 121 -7.80 10.89 -9.53
CA GLU A 121 -9.09 10.47 -8.97
C GLU A 121 -8.96 9.13 -8.24
N TYR A 122 -8.14 9.09 -7.19
CA TYR A 122 -7.82 7.89 -6.41
C TYR A 122 -9.08 7.16 -5.92
N THR A 123 -10.08 7.90 -5.46
CA THR A 123 -11.37 7.35 -5.01
C THR A 123 -12.21 6.79 -6.15
N ALA A 124 -12.08 7.30 -7.37
CA ALA A 124 -12.82 6.77 -8.52
C ALA A 124 -12.19 5.49 -9.09
N ILE A 125 -10.89 5.27 -8.87
CA ILE A 125 -10.17 4.08 -9.34
C ILE A 125 -10.58 2.83 -8.54
N GLY A 126 -10.83 2.98 -7.24
CA GLY A 126 -11.16 1.87 -6.34
C GLY A 126 -12.65 1.51 -6.24
N LEU A 127 -13.54 2.35 -6.77
CA LEU A 127 -14.95 2.02 -6.83
C LEU A 127 -15.19 1.13 -8.07
N PRO A 128 -15.90 -0.01 -7.95
CA PRO A 128 -16.43 -0.64 -9.14
C PRO A 128 -17.25 0.45 -9.85
N ARG A 129 -16.93 0.74 -11.13
CA ARG A 129 -17.84 1.52 -11.98
C ARG A 129 -19.14 0.74 -12.01
N VAL A 130 -20.07 1.07 -11.12
CA VAL A 130 -21.47 0.68 -11.25
C VAL A 130 -21.94 1.48 -12.45
N THR A 131 -21.79 0.89 -13.64
CA THR A 131 -22.56 1.31 -14.79
C THR A 131 -24.00 1.03 -14.40
N PHE A 132 -24.67 2.04 -13.85
CA PHE A 132 -26.12 2.08 -13.87
C PHE A 132 -26.48 2.12 -15.35
N SER A 133 -26.61 0.93 -15.96
CA SER A 133 -27.32 0.78 -17.21
C SER A 133 -28.72 1.29 -16.90
N LEU A 134 -28.98 2.53 -17.30
CA LEU A 134 -30.30 3.10 -17.23
C LEU A 134 -31.12 2.28 -18.22
N ASP A 135 -31.78 1.24 -17.72
CA ASP A 135 -32.73 0.44 -18.48
C ASP A 135 -33.94 1.35 -18.75
N GLN A 136 -33.76 2.22 -19.75
CA GLN A 136 -34.82 3.09 -20.24
C GLN A 136 -35.81 2.21 -20.98
N ARG A 137 -36.93 1.95 -20.28
CA ARG A 137 -38.29 1.67 -20.80
C ARG A 137 -38.84 0.27 -20.51
N LYS A 138 -39.03 0.00 -19.22
CA LYS A 138 -40.30 -0.55 -18.70
C LYS A 138 -41.32 0.58 -18.42
N LEU A 139 -41.52 1.46 -19.39
CA LEU A 139 -42.55 2.52 -19.37
C LEU A 139 -43.06 2.72 -20.81
N LEU A 140 -43.91 1.81 -21.25
CA LEU A 140 -45.22 2.20 -21.75
C LEU A 140 -46.17 1.02 -21.53
N VAL A 141 -47.31 1.35 -20.93
CA VAL A 141 -48.46 0.48 -20.72
C VAL A 141 -49.10 0.16 -22.06
#